data_AF-A0AAD5M6G5-F1
#
_entry.id   AF-A0AAD5M6G5-F1
#
_cell.length_a   1.000
_cell.length_b   1.000
_cell.length_c   1.000
_cell.angle_alpha   90.00
_cell.angle_beta   90.00
_cell.angle_gamma   90.00
#
_symmetry.space_group_name_H-M   'P 1'
#
loop_
_entity.id
_entity.type
_entity.pdbx_description
1 polymer ?
#
loop_
_entity_poly.entity_id
_entity_poly.type
_entity_poly.pdbx_seq_one_letter_code
_entity_poly.pdbx_strand_id
1 'polypeptide(L)'
;MKVNMNMAQTYREVVARVANPVEKLSHKQTVTRLYKQSLKTLDSWVIDRRLWNEEATKIREQFDSHKALDPNSGLVKRLVREAEEKLEKYTHPDRYVFNYMPGGTRFMRNPPIPLDVCFPDGNIPEDVELSPLEAINIDMTPLPARKGVFVDFSKKGYD
;
A
#
# COMPACT_ATOMS: atom_id res chain seq x y z
N MET A 1 -14.51 -44.27 13.97
CA MET A 1 -13.58 -43.13 14.19
C MET A 1 -14.44 -41.89 14.39
N LYS A 2 -14.46 -41.26 15.57
CA LYS A 2 -15.31 -40.07 15.82
C LYS A 2 -14.61 -38.84 15.26
N VAL A 3 -15.11 -38.31 14.14
CA VAL A 3 -14.61 -37.05 13.59
C VAL A 3 -15.13 -35.92 14.48
N ASN A 4 -14.21 -35.17 15.09
CA ASN A 4 -14.58 -34.03 15.92
C ASN A 4 -15.22 -32.95 15.01
N MET A 5 -16.48 -32.63 15.25
CA MET A 5 -17.25 -31.72 14.38
C MET A 5 -16.76 -30.27 14.47
N ASN A 6 -16.00 -29.94 15.52
CA ASN A 6 -15.48 -28.59 15.75
C ASN A 6 -14.02 -28.43 15.32
N MET A 7 -13.44 -29.39 14.59
CA MET A 7 -12.03 -29.31 14.15
C MET A 7 -11.72 -28.02 13.40
N ALA A 8 -12.63 -27.55 12.55
CA ALA A 8 -12.44 -26.29 11.83
C ALA A 8 -12.38 -25.06 12.76
N GLN A 9 -13.16 -25.05 13.85
CA GLN A 9 -13.14 -23.98 14.85
C GLN A 9 -11.86 -24.03 15.68
N THR A 10 -11.46 -25.21 16.15
CA THR A 10 -10.21 -25.38 16.90
C THR A 10 -8.99 -25.02 16.06
N TYR A 11 -8.95 -25.37 14.76
CA TYR A 11 -7.89 -24.93 13.87
C TYR A 11 -7.86 -23.41 13.69
N ARG A 12 -9.01 -22.73 13.52
CA ARG A 12 -9.06 -21.26 13.45
C ARG A 12 -8.58 -20.59 14.74
N GLU A 13 -8.94 -21.14 15.91
CA GLU A 13 -8.49 -20.63 17.20
C GLU A 13 -6.98 -20.82 17.41
N VAL A 14 -6.44 -21.98 17.02
CA VAL A 14 -5.00 -22.25 17.06
C VAL A 14 -4.24 -21.33 16.11
N VAL A 15 -4.72 -21.16 14.87
CA VAL A 15 -4.15 -20.23 13.90
C VAL A 15 -4.22 -18.80 14.43
N ALA A 16 -5.32 -18.37 15.06
CA ALA A 16 -5.46 -17.04 15.63
C ALA A 16 -4.50 -16.78 16.81
N ARG A 17 -4.12 -17.82 17.57
CA ARG A 17 -3.12 -17.72 18.65
C ARG A 17 -1.68 -17.69 18.14
N VAL A 18 -1.40 -18.36 17.02
CA VAL A 18 -0.07 -18.44 16.40
C VAL A 18 0.18 -17.25 15.46
N ALA A 19 -0.87 -16.73 14.84
CA ALA A 19 -0.79 -15.52 14.03
C ALA A 19 -0.40 -14.34 14.93
N ASN A 20 0.64 -13.63 14.52
CA ASN A 20 1.01 -12.37 15.17
C ASN A 20 -0.21 -11.45 15.21
N PRO A 21 -0.55 -10.83 16.35
CA PRO A 21 -1.67 -9.91 16.42
C PRO A 21 -1.44 -8.80 15.39
N VAL A 22 -2.42 -8.57 14.53
CA VAL A 22 -2.37 -7.44 13.58
C VAL A 22 -2.25 -6.17 14.41
N GLU A 23 -1.14 -5.47 14.25
CA GLU A 23 -0.86 -4.27 15.01
C GLU A 23 -1.96 -3.23 14.75
N LYS A 24 -2.66 -2.83 15.81
CA LYS A 24 -3.75 -1.85 15.69
C LYS A 24 -3.14 -0.52 15.32
N LEU A 25 -3.61 0.05 14.21
CA LEU A 25 -3.15 1.35 13.75
C LEU A 25 -3.43 2.42 14.81
N SER A 26 -2.45 3.29 15.03
CA SER A 26 -2.63 4.51 15.82
C SER A 26 -3.70 5.40 15.17
N HIS A 27 -4.45 6.16 15.98
CA HIS A 27 -5.42 7.14 15.48
C HIS A 27 -4.81 8.10 14.43
N LYS A 28 -3.55 8.52 14.64
CA LYS A 28 -2.85 9.36 13.66
C LYS A 28 -2.67 8.62 12.33
N GLN A 29 -2.32 7.34 12.36
CA GLN A 29 -2.13 6.53 11.16
C GLN A 29 -3.45 6.27 10.44
N THR A 30 -4.54 6.00 11.17
CA THR A 30 -5.86 5.79 10.56
C THR A 30 -6.35 7.05 9.85
N VAL A 31 -6.31 8.21 10.52
CA VAL A 31 -6.72 9.50 9.93
C VAL A 31 -5.83 9.87 8.74
N THR A 32 -4.52 9.65 8.81
CA THR A 32 -3.60 9.94 7.70
C THR A 32 -3.89 9.05 6.49
N ARG A 33 -4.18 7.76 6.70
CA ARG A 33 -4.55 6.84 5.63
C ARG A 33 -5.90 7.22 5.03
N LEU A 34 -6.88 7.57 5.85
CA LEU A 34 -8.20 8.03 5.42
C LEU A 34 -8.10 9.30 4.56
N TYR A 35 -7.31 10.29 5.00
CA TYR A 35 -7.05 11.50 4.23
C TYR A 35 -6.38 11.18 2.89
N LYS A 36 -5.31 10.37 2.88
CA LYS A 36 -4.66 9.93 1.63
C LYS A 36 -5.63 9.24 0.68
N GLN A 37 -6.49 8.35 1.21
CA GLN A 37 -7.47 7.62 0.43
C GLN A 37 -8.53 8.57 -0.13
N SER A 38 -8.99 9.56 0.63
CA SER A 38 -9.96 10.55 0.15
C SER A 38 -9.45 11.36 -1.05
N LEU A 39 -8.18 11.78 -1.01
CA LEU A 39 -7.54 12.48 -2.14
C LEU A 39 -7.35 11.57 -3.35
N LYS A 40 -7.06 10.28 -3.15
CA LYS A 40 -6.94 9.30 -4.24
C LYS A 40 -8.29 8.95 -4.87
N THR A 41 -9.34 8.90 -4.07
CA THR A 41 -10.71 8.77 -4.57
C THR A 41 -11.08 10.00 -5.42
N LEU A 42 -10.76 11.21 -4.95
CA LEU A 42 -10.97 12.45 -5.71
C LEU A 42 -10.20 12.44 -7.05
N ASP A 43 -8.92 12.03 -7.02
CA ASP A 43 -8.04 11.88 -8.20
C ASP A 43 -8.61 10.90 -9.24
N SER A 44 -9.35 9.88 -8.80
CA SER A 44 -9.99 8.92 -9.71
C SER A 44 -11.24 9.48 -10.40
N TRP A 45 -11.91 10.47 -9.82
CA TRP A 45 -13.10 11.10 -10.40
C TRP A 45 -12.78 12.35 -11.22
N VAL A 46 -11.87 13.18 -10.71
CA VAL A 46 -11.59 14.52 -11.26
C VAL A 46 -10.27 14.51 -12.01
N ILE A 47 -10.37 14.55 -13.34
CA ILE A 47 -9.21 14.54 -14.25
C ILE A 47 -8.55 15.94 -14.31
N ASP A 48 -9.35 17.01 -14.26
CA ASP A 48 -8.83 18.39 -14.33
C ASP A 48 -8.14 18.79 -13.01
N ARG A 49 -6.87 19.17 -13.12
CA ARG A 49 -6.05 19.56 -11.97
C ARG A 49 -6.55 20.80 -11.24
N ARG A 50 -7.19 21.75 -11.93
CA ARG A 50 -7.72 22.96 -11.29
C ARG A 50 -8.86 22.62 -10.35
N LEU A 51 -9.85 21.88 -10.86
CA LEU A 51 -10.98 21.40 -10.07
C LEU A 51 -10.51 20.46 -8.95
N TRP A 52 -9.53 19.59 -9.22
CA TRP A 52 -8.95 18.74 -8.19
C TRP A 52 -8.36 19.56 -7.04
N ASN A 53 -7.60 20.63 -7.33
CA ASN A 53 -7.00 21.47 -6.30
C ASN A 53 -8.06 22.20 -5.45
N GLU A 54 -9.13 22.69 -6.10
CA GLU A 54 -10.25 23.34 -5.41
C GLU A 54 -10.95 22.38 -4.44
N GLU A 55 -11.27 21.17 -4.89
CA GLU A 55 -11.93 20.15 -4.06
C GLU A 55 -10.98 19.57 -2.99
N ALA A 56 -9.71 19.36 -3.31
CA ALA A 56 -8.71 18.88 -2.36
C ALA A 56 -8.51 19.86 -1.19
N THR A 57 -8.57 21.18 -1.47
CA THR A 57 -8.51 22.22 -0.44
C THR A 57 -9.72 22.13 0.51
N LYS A 58 -10.93 21.93 -0.02
CA LYS A 58 -12.14 21.73 0.79
C LYS A 58 -12.04 20.48 1.68
N ILE A 59 -11.53 19.38 1.15
CA ILE A 59 -11.27 18.17 1.94
C ILE A 59 -10.28 18.50 3.06
N ARG A 60 -9.18 19.20 2.75
CA ARG A 60 -8.19 19.55 3.76
C ARG A 60 -8.78 20.41 4.88
N GLU A 61 -9.58 21.42 4.55
CA GLU A 61 -10.29 22.26 5.52
C GLU A 61 -11.23 21.45 6.43
N GLN A 62 -11.92 20.44 5.90
CA GLN A 62 -12.77 19.54 6.69
C GLN A 62 -11.97 18.75 7.73
N PHE A 63 -10.77 18.29 7.39
CA PHE A 63 -9.89 17.60 8.34
C PHE A 63 -9.27 18.58 9.35
N ASP A 64 -8.83 19.76 8.90
CA ASP A 64 -8.20 20.75 9.76
C ASP A 64 -9.17 21.35 10.79
N SER A 65 -10.45 21.52 10.44
CA SER A 65 -11.49 22.00 11.38
C SER A 65 -11.72 21.07 12.59
N HIS A 66 -11.39 19.79 12.46
CA HIS A 66 -11.56 18.77 13.51
C HIS A 66 -10.24 18.31 14.14
N LYS A 67 -9.10 18.92 13.76
CA LYS A 67 -7.75 18.50 14.16
C LYS A 67 -7.46 18.64 15.67
N ALA A 68 -8.09 19.61 16.33
CA ALA A 68 -7.87 19.91 17.75
C ALA A 68 -8.66 19.00 18.71
N LEU A 69 -9.51 18.10 18.19
CA LEU A 69 -10.32 17.21 19.01
C LEU A 69 -9.47 16.09 19.61
N ASP A 70 -9.85 15.63 20.81
CA ASP A 70 -9.19 14.51 21.46
C ASP A 70 -9.40 13.20 20.68
N PRO A 71 -8.33 12.49 20.29
CA PRO A 71 -8.39 11.22 19.57
C PRO A 71 -9.27 10.13 20.21
N ASN A 72 -9.40 10.15 21.55
CA ASN A 72 -10.15 9.13 22.29
C ASN A 72 -11.64 9.47 22.44
N SER A 73 -12.03 10.70 22.10
CA SER A 73 -13.41 11.18 22.19
C SER A 73 -14.36 10.34 21.33
N GLY A 74 -15.55 10.06 21.87
CA GLY A 74 -16.62 9.39 21.12
C GLY A 74 -17.04 10.14 19.86
N LEU A 75 -16.91 11.47 19.86
CA LEU A 75 -17.21 12.31 18.70
C LEU A 75 -16.23 12.05 17.55
N VAL A 76 -14.93 11.93 17.82
CA VAL A 76 -13.91 11.66 16.79
C VAL A 76 -14.12 10.27 16.18
N LYS A 77 -14.44 9.26 17.00
CA LYS A 77 -14.75 7.91 16.51
C LYS A 77 -15.96 7.92 15.57
N ARG A 78 -17.00 8.70 15.90
CA ARG A 78 -18.17 8.89 15.03
C ARG A 78 -17.77 9.57 13.71
N LEU A 79 -17.00 10.65 13.77
CA LEU A 79 -16.55 11.39 12.57
C LEU A 79 -15.70 10.52 11.64
N VAL A 80 -14.79 9.71 12.18
CA VAL A 80 -13.98 8.78 11.39
C VAL A 80 -14.87 7.76 10.69
N ARG A 81 -15.85 7.17 11.40
CA ARG A 81 -16.81 6.24 10.80
C ARG A 81 -17.63 6.89 9.68
N GLU A 82 -18.17 8.09 9.92
CA GLU A 82 -18.93 8.85 8.90
C GLU A 82 -18.07 9.18 7.68
N ALA A 83 -16.79 9.50 7.88
CA ALA A 83 -15.85 9.74 6.80
C ALA A 83 -15.49 8.47 6.02
N GLU A 84 -15.39 7.31 6.69
CA GLU A 84 -15.22 6.00 6.05
C GLU A 84 -16.45 5.63 5.20
N GLU A 85 -17.66 5.80 5.73
CA GLU A 85 -18.92 5.57 5.01
C GLU A 85 -19.03 6.50 3.78
N LYS A 86 -18.65 7.77 3.95
CA LYS A 86 -18.59 8.73 2.84
C LYS A 86 -17.59 8.27 1.78
N LEU A 87 -16.40 7.81 2.19
CA LEU A 87 -15.37 7.36 1.27
C LEU A 87 -15.82 6.12 0.48
N GLU A 88 -16.47 5.17 1.14
CA GLU A 88 -17.04 3.98 0.49
C GLU A 88 -18.09 4.37 -0.55
N LYS A 89 -19.02 5.26 -0.18
CA LYS A 89 -20.07 5.75 -1.08
C LYS A 89 -19.52 6.41 -2.34
N TYR A 90 -18.43 7.18 -2.23
CA TYR A 90 -17.81 7.86 -3.36
C TYR A 90 -16.67 7.08 -4.01
N THR A 91 -16.47 5.80 -3.66
CA THR A 91 -15.43 4.98 -4.27
C THR A 91 -15.72 4.78 -5.76
N HIS A 92 -14.77 5.18 -6.62
CA HIS A 92 -14.88 4.98 -8.06
C HIS A 92 -14.83 3.48 -8.40
N PRO A 93 -15.67 2.96 -9.32
CA PRO A 93 -15.65 1.55 -9.71
C PRO A 93 -14.32 1.09 -10.31
N ASP A 94 -13.64 1.97 -11.05
CA ASP A 94 -12.32 1.73 -11.66
C ASP A 94 -11.28 2.71 -11.11
N ARG A 95 -10.70 2.41 -9.95
CA ARG A 95 -9.78 3.34 -9.27
C ARG A 95 -8.48 3.49 -10.06
N TYR A 96 -7.92 4.69 -10.08
CA TYR A 96 -6.60 4.90 -10.66
C TYR A 96 -5.52 4.16 -9.84
N VAL A 97 -4.82 3.23 -10.48
CA VAL A 97 -3.71 2.46 -9.91
C VAL A 97 -2.47 2.70 -10.76
N PHE A 98 -1.33 2.94 -10.12
CA PHE A 98 -0.06 3.05 -10.83
C PHE A 98 0.27 1.74 -11.54
N ASN A 99 0.78 1.85 -12.76
CA ASN A 99 1.00 0.72 -13.67
C ASN A 99 1.82 -0.43 -13.06
N TYR A 100 2.86 -0.18 -12.26
CA TYR A 100 3.69 -1.24 -11.65
C TYR A 100 3.22 -1.67 -10.25
N MET A 101 2.23 -1.02 -9.65
CA MET A 101 1.68 -1.42 -8.35
C MET A 101 0.73 -2.62 -8.51
N PRO A 102 0.46 -3.40 -7.45
CA PRO A 102 -0.53 -4.46 -7.50
C PRO A 102 -1.88 -3.97 -8.06
N GLY A 103 -2.40 -4.64 -9.10
CA GLY A 103 -3.61 -4.23 -9.81
C GLY A 103 -3.38 -3.25 -10.99
N GLY A 104 -2.16 -2.79 -11.21
CA GLY A 104 -1.77 -1.99 -12.37
C GLY A 104 -1.44 -2.82 -13.61
N THR A 105 -1.44 -2.19 -14.77
CA THR A 105 -1.29 -2.84 -16.09
C THR A 105 0.08 -3.47 -16.35
N ARG A 106 1.13 -3.05 -15.64
CA ARG A 106 2.53 -3.55 -15.75
C ARG A 106 2.92 -4.43 -14.56
N PHE A 107 2.03 -4.65 -13.59
CA PHE A 107 2.33 -5.47 -12.43
C PHE A 107 2.70 -6.90 -12.85
N MET A 108 3.85 -7.38 -12.38
CA MET A 108 4.38 -8.72 -12.70
C MET A 108 4.45 -9.03 -14.20
N ARG A 109 4.58 -8.02 -15.08
CA ARG A 109 4.71 -8.25 -16.53
C ARG A 109 6.04 -8.91 -16.91
N ASN A 110 7.10 -8.59 -16.18
CA ASN A 110 8.43 -9.18 -16.34
C ASN A 110 9.07 -9.37 -14.96
N PRO A 111 8.61 -10.35 -14.16
CA PRO A 111 9.21 -10.64 -12.87
C PRO A 111 10.62 -11.21 -13.11
N PRO A 112 11.60 -10.90 -12.24
CA PRO A 112 12.89 -11.57 -12.30
C PRO A 112 12.69 -13.07 -12.08
N ILE A 113 13.52 -13.87 -12.76
CA ILE A 113 13.53 -15.32 -12.60
C ILE A 113 13.90 -15.63 -11.14
N PRO A 114 13.26 -16.63 -10.49
CA PRO A 114 13.63 -17.05 -9.15
C PRO A 114 15.13 -17.39 -9.06
N LEU A 115 15.80 -16.89 -8.01
CA LEU A 115 17.26 -17.00 -7.87
C LEU A 115 17.74 -18.44 -7.72
N ASP A 116 16.93 -19.31 -7.12
CA ASP A 116 17.16 -20.75 -6.99
C ASP A 116 17.23 -21.45 -8.36
N VAL A 117 16.50 -20.93 -9.36
CA VAL A 117 16.57 -21.41 -10.75
C VAL A 117 17.82 -20.87 -11.45
N CYS A 118 18.22 -19.62 -11.18
CA CYS A 118 19.42 -19.01 -11.75
C CYS A 118 20.73 -19.58 -11.18
N PHE A 119 20.73 -19.91 -9.88
CA PHE A 119 21.89 -20.41 -9.13
C PHE A 119 21.53 -21.70 -8.39
N PRO A 120 21.40 -22.84 -9.11
CA PRO A 120 21.01 -24.12 -8.50
C PRO A 120 22.00 -24.63 -7.46
N ASP A 121 23.26 -24.18 -7.52
CA ASP A 121 24.30 -24.53 -6.56
C ASP A 121 24.18 -23.76 -5.22
N GLY A 122 23.22 -22.85 -5.09
CA GLY A 122 23.01 -22.01 -3.91
C GLY A 122 24.06 -20.90 -3.72
N ASN A 123 25.11 -20.88 -4.54
CA ASN A 123 26.14 -19.86 -4.55
C ASN A 123 25.68 -18.65 -5.38
N ILE A 124 25.00 -17.72 -4.71
CA ILE A 124 24.54 -16.45 -5.31
C ILE A 124 25.70 -15.44 -5.25
N PRO A 125 26.25 -14.95 -6.37
CA PRO A 125 27.32 -13.95 -6.36
C PRO A 125 26.88 -12.66 -5.66
N GLU A 126 27.79 -11.98 -4.95
CA GLU A 126 27.49 -10.72 -4.25
C GLU A 126 26.99 -9.61 -5.19
N ASP A 127 27.43 -9.65 -6.45
CA ASP A 127 27.03 -8.71 -7.50
C ASP A 127 25.63 -9.00 -8.08
N VAL A 128 25.13 -10.22 -7.88
CA VAL A 128 23.78 -10.64 -8.28
C VAL A 128 22.82 -10.37 -7.13
N GLU A 129 22.70 -9.09 -6.78
CA GLU A 129 21.62 -8.67 -5.91
C GLU A 129 20.28 -8.90 -6.64
N LEU A 130 19.25 -9.32 -5.90
CA LEU A 130 17.86 -9.45 -6.35
C LEU A 130 17.42 -8.18 -7.10
N SER A 131 17.55 -8.14 -8.44
CA SER A 131 17.16 -6.99 -9.27
C SER A 131 17.29 -5.63 -8.57
N PRO A 132 18.48 -5.01 -8.54
CA PRO A 132 18.67 -3.65 -8.05
C PRO A 132 18.14 -2.61 -9.05
N LEU A 133 17.18 -2.95 -9.93
CA LEU A 133 16.34 -1.94 -10.58
C LEU A 133 15.48 -1.30 -9.49
N GLU A 134 16.13 -0.40 -8.76
CA GLU A 134 15.63 0.46 -7.72
C GLU A 134 14.64 -0.31 -6.85
N ALA A 135 15.14 -0.96 -5.78
CA ALA A 135 14.28 -1.25 -4.65
C ALA A 135 13.85 0.10 -4.06
N ILE A 136 12.97 0.76 -4.78
CA ILE A 136 12.13 1.84 -4.40
C ILE A 136 11.27 1.22 -3.30
N ASN A 137 11.35 1.77 -2.10
CA ASN A 137 10.33 1.48 -1.10
C ASN A 137 8.95 1.69 -1.76
N ILE A 138 7.89 1.02 -1.31
CA ILE A 138 6.54 1.14 -1.91
C ILE A 138 6.07 2.62 -2.05
N ASP A 139 6.70 3.54 -1.33
CA ASP A 139 6.52 4.99 -1.34
C ASP A 139 7.38 5.80 -2.35
N MET A 140 8.09 5.17 -3.30
CA MET A 140 8.94 5.86 -4.29
C MET A 140 10.26 6.44 -3.77
N THR A 141 10.66 6.17 -2.52
CA THR A 141 11.98 6.59 -2.02
C THR A 141 13.09 5.65 -2.53
N PRO A 142 14.18 6.19 -3.10
CA PRO A 142 15.31 5.38 -3.54
C PRO A 142 16.05 4.83 -2.31
N LEU A 143 16.31 3.53 -2.27
CA LEU A 143 17.29 3.00 -1.31
C LEU A 143 18.67 3.58 -1.63
N PRO A 144 19.52 3.83 -0.62
CA PRO A 144 20.85 4.38 -0.83
C PRO A 144 21.67 3.46 -1.73
N ALA A 145 22.30 4.01 -2.76
CA ALA A 145 23.16 3.27 -3.66
C ALA A 145 24.37 2.70 -2.89
N ARG A 146 24.61 1.39 -3.01
CA ARG A 146 25.84 0.77 -2.51
C ARG A 146 26.99 1.11 -3.45
N LYS A 147 28.16 1.49 -2.91
CA LYS A 147 29.36 1.79 -3.71
C LYS A 147 29.87 0.50 -4.37
N GLY A 148 29.99 0.47 -5.70
CA GLY A 148 30.75 -0.55 -6.43
C GLY A 148 29.99 -1.39 -7.47
N VAL A 149 28.68 -1.20 -7.65
CA VAL A 149 27.90 -2.04 -8.57
C VAL A 149 27.93 -1.46 -9.99
N PHE A 150 28.43 -2.25 -10.95
CA PHE A 150 28.37 -1.95 -12.38
C PHE A 150 26.93 -2.13 -12.88
N VAL A 151 26.36 -1.08 -13.48
CA VAL A 151 25.02 -1.09 -14.06
C VAL A 151 25.12 -1.50 -15.52
N ASP A 152 24.41 -2.55 -15.95
CA ASP A 152 24.17 -2.80 -17.39
C ASP A 152 22.99 -3.79 -17.58
N PHE A 153 22.08 -3.77 -18.57
CA PHE A 153 22.13 -3.36 -19.99
C PHE A 153 20.78 -2.83 -20.56
N SER A 154 19.76 -2.50 -19.75
CA SER A 154 18.42 -2.16 -20.29
C SER A 154 18.18 -0.67 -20.58
N LYS A 155 19.11 0.23 -20.25
CA LYS A 155 19.07 1.65 -20.64
C LYS A 155 19.70 1.88 -22.04
N LYS A 156 19.45 0.98 -22.98
CA LYS A 156 19.75 1.22 -24.40
C LYS A 156 18.53 1.92 -25.03
N GLY A 157 18.67 3.23 -25.28
CA GLY A 157 17.69 4.11 -25.90
C GLY A 157 17.06 5.05 -24.85
N TYR A 158 17.32 6.34 -24.82
CA TYR A 158 17.52 7.30 -25.91
C TYR A 158 18.73 8.19 -25.64
N ASP A 159 19.30 8.72 -26.74
CA ASP A 159 20.32 9.78 -26.73
C ASP A 159 19.98 10.96 -25.80
#